data_AF-A0A2X3KLL8-F1
#
_entry.id   AF-A0A2X3KLL8-F1
#
_cell.length_a   1.000
_cell.length_b   1.000
_cell.length_c   1.000
_cell.angle_alpha   90.00
_cell.angle_beta   90.00
_cell.angle_gamma   90.00
#
_symmetry.space_group_name_H-M   'P 1'
#
loop_
_entity.id
_entity.type
_entity.pdbx_description
1 polymer ?
#
loop_
_entity_poly.entity_id
_entity_poly.type
_entity_poly.pdbx_seq_one_letter_code
_entity_poly.pdbx_strand_id
1 'polypeptide(L)'
;MLIKLLTKVFGSRNDRTLRRMRKVVNIINAMEPEMEKLSDEELKGKTAEFRARLEKGEVLENLIPEAFAVVREASKRVFGMRHFDVQLLGGMVLNERCIAEMRTGEGKTLTATLPAYLNALTGKGVHVVTVNDYLAQRDAENNRPLFEFLGLTVGINLPGMPAPAKREAYAADITYGTNNEYGFDYLRDNMAFSPEERVQRKLHYALVDEVDSILIDEARTPLIISGPAEDSSEMYKRVNKIIPHLIRQEKEDSETFQGEGHFSVDEKSRQVNLTERGLVLIEELLVKEGIMDEGESLYSPANIMLMHHVTAALRAHALFTRDVDYIVKDGEVIIVDEHTGRTMQGRRWSMVCTRLWKRKKVCRSRTKTKRWLRSPSRTTSVCMKNWRG
;
A
#
# COMPACT_ATOMS: atom_id res chain seq x y z
N MET A 1 19.81 -41.05 -13.77
CA MET A 1 19.91 -42.06 -12.71
C MET A 1 20.83 -41.63 -11.55
N LEU A 2 21.94 -40.95 -11.80
CA LEU A 2 22.88 -40.48 -10.76
C LEU A 2 22.24 -39.52 -9.73
N ILE A 3 21.42 -38.55 -10.17
CA ILE A 3 20.71 -37.62 -9.28
C ILE A 3 19.74 -38.36 -8.36
N LYS A 4 18.96 -39.32 -8.90
CA LYS A 4 18.03 -40.15 -8.11
C LYS A 4 18.77 -41.02 -7.08
N LEU A 5 19.98 -41.49 -7.39
CA LEU A 5 20.82 -42.28 -6.47
C LEU A 5 21.43 -41.40 -5.37
N LEU A 6 21.95 -40.21 -5.73
CA LEU A 6 22.51 -39.24 -4.79
C LEU A 6 21.44 -38.66 -3.84
N THR A 7 20.22 -38.38 -4.32
CA THR A 7 19.10 -37.98 -3.46
C THR A 7 18.65 -39.10 -2.52
N LYS A 8 18.77 -40.38 -2.92
CA LYS A 8 18.42 -41.54 -2.08
C LYS A 8 19.43 -41.76 -0.95
N VAL A 9 20.71 -41.44 -1.17
CA VAL A 9 21.79 -41.62 -0.19
C VAL A 9 21.95 -40.41 0.74
N PHE A 10 21.88 -39.18 0.22
CA PHE A 10 22.09 -37.95 1.02
C PHE A 10 20.80 -37.27 1.50
N GLY A 11 19.63 -37.73 1.02
CA GLY A 11 18.35 -37.05 1.22
C GLY A 11 18.26 -35.73 0.42
N SER A 12 17.04 -35.29 0.15
CA SER A 12 16.79 -33.95 -0.36
C SER A 12 17.16 -32.89 0.68
N ARG A 13 17.27 -31.62 0.25
CA ARG A 13 17.40 -30.48 1.18
C ARG A 13 16.25 -30.48 2.20
N ASN A 14 15.04 -30.80 1.74
CA ASN A 14 13.84 -30.86 2.59
C ASN A 14 13.93 -31.99 3.61
N ASP A 15 14.45 -33.16 3.25
CA ASP A 15 14.65 -34.26 4.20
C ASP A 15 15.61 -33.89 5.32
N ARG A 16 16.65 -33.10 5.00
CA ARG A 16 17.59 -32.59 6.00
C ARG A 16 16.95 -31.56 6.93
N THR A 17 16.18 -30.62 6.37
CA THR A 17 15.43 -29.64 7.17
C THR A 17 14.43 -30.34 8.09
N LEU A 18 13.64 -31.29 7.58
CA LEU A 18 12.68 -32.06 8.38
C LEU A 18 13.37 -32.90 9.46
N ARG A 19 14.53 -33.51 9.18
CA ARG A 19 15.32 -34.22 10.21
C ARG A 19 15.77 -33.28 11.33
N ARG A 20 16.19 -32.04 11.01
CA ARG A 20 16.53 -31.04 12.03
C ARG A 20 15.31 -30.67 12.87
N MET A 21 14.20 -30.36 12.22
CA MET A 21 12.96 -29.97 12.90
C MET A 21 12.39 -31.12 13.76
N ARG A 22 12.49 -32.37 13.33
CA ARG A 22 12.10 -33.54 14.15
C ARG A 22 12.88 -33.64 15.46
N LYS A 23 14.16 -33.24 15.47
CA LYS A 23 14.91 -33.16 16.75
C LYS A 23 14.31 -32.12 17.69
N VAL A 24 13.86 -30.99 17.16
CA VAL A 24 13.17 -29.95 17.93
C VAL A 24 11.80 -30.45 18.42
N VAL A 25 11.05 -31.18 17.58
CA VAL A 25 9.80 -31.84 18.00
C VAL A 25 10.02 -32.75 19.20
N ASN A 26 11.10 -33.54 19.21
CA ASN A 26 11.41 -34.40 20.36
C ASN A 26 11.68 -33.60 21.64
N ILE A 27 12.34 -32.45 21.52
CA ILE A 27 12.56 -31.53 22.65
C ILE A 27 11.22 -30.98 23.16
N ILE A 28 10.34 -30.51 22.26
CA ILE A 28 9.01 -30.01 22.61
C ILE A 28 8.18 -31.10 23.30
N ASN A 29 8.20 -32.33 22.77
CA ASN A 29 7.48 -33.47 23.35
C ASN A 29 8.03 -33.83 24.74
N ALA A 30 9.33 -33.69 24.98
CA ALA A 30 9.94 -33.95 26.28
C ALA A 30 9.57 -32.89 27.35
N MET A 31 9.15 -31.69 26.95
CA MET A 31 8.70 -30.62 27.85
C MET A 31 7.24 -30.80 28.31
N GLU A 32 6.46 -31.69 27.67
CA GLU A 32 5.04 -31.89 27.98
C GLU A 32 4.78 -32.22 29.47
N PRO A 33 5.51 -33.13 30.14
CA PRO A 33 5.27 -33.45 31.55
C PRO A 33 5.55 -32.29 32.51
N GLU A 34 6.39 -31.33 32.12
CA GLU A 34 6.65 -30.12 32.91
C GLU A 34 5.53 -29.11 32.71
N MET A 35 5.04 -28.94 31.47
CA MET A 35 3.92 -28.03 31.15
C MET A 35 2.60 -28.51 31.76
N GLU A 36 2.34 -29.83 31.77
CA GLU A 36 1.15 -30.41 32.38
C GLU A 36 1.04 -30.13 33.89
N LYS A 37 2.18 -29.98 34.59
CA LYS A 37 2.22 -29.70 36.04
C LYS A 37 1.92 -28.25 36.39
N LEU A 38 2.04 -27.34 35.43
CA LEU A 38 1.79 -25.92 35.66
C LEU A 38 0.30 -25.68 35.89
N SER A 39 -0.02 -24.80 36.84
CA SER A 39 -1.35 -24.18 36.94
C SER A 39 -1.65 -23.30 35.73
N ASP A 40 -2.92 -22.92 35.56
CA ASP A 40 -3.33 -22.03 34.47
C ASP A 40 -2.65 -20.66 34.61
N GLU A 41 -2.48 -20.16 35.83
CA GLU A 41 -1.78 -18.93 36.15
C GLU A 41 -0.29 -19.01 35.80
N GLU A 42 0.38 -20.12 36.12
CA GLU A 42 1.79 -20.33 35.77
C GLU A 42 1.99 -20.45 34.27
N LEU A 43 1.10 -21.18 33.58
CA LEU A 43 1.15 -21.34 32.12
C LEU A 43 0.92 -20.02 31.39
N LYS A 44 -0.03 -19.20 31.86
CA LYS A 44 -0.22 -17.82 31.40
C LYS A 44 0.99 -16.93 31.71
N GLY A 45 1.61 -17.13 32.88
CA GLY A 45 2.82 -16.43 33.32
C GLY A 45 4.01 -16.60 32.38
N LYS A 46 4.06 -17.71 31.62
CA LYS A 46 5.11 -17.94 30.60
C LYS A 46 5.16 -16.87 29.53
N THR A 47 4.03 -16.25 29.15
CA THR A 47 4.01 -15.15 28.18
C THR A 47 4.82 -13.95 28.67
N ALA A 48 4.67 -13.59 29.95
CA ALA A 48 5.43 -12.49 30.56
C ALA A 48 6.92 -12.86 30.71
N GLU A 49 7.21 -14.10 31.08
CA GLU A 49 8.58 -14.63 31.14
C GLU A 49 9.30 -14.52 29.78
N PHE A 50 8.64 -14.97 28.70
CA PHE A 50 9.19 -14.91 27.36
C PHE A 50 9.39 -13.47 26.87
N ARG A 51 8.43 -12.57 27.12
CA ARG A 51 8.59 -11.14 26.80
C ARG A 51 9.80 -10.54 27.51
N ALA A 52 9.97 -10.82 28.81
CA ALA A 52 11.12 -10.34 29.59
C ALA A 52 12.46 -10.93 29.10
N ARG A 53 12.48 -12.18 28.61
CA ARG A 53 13.66 -12.80 28.00
C ARG A 53 14.02 -12.14 26.66
N LEU A 54 13.04 -11.82 25.83
CA LEU A 54 13.25 -11.09 24.57
C LEU A 54 13.77 -9.66 24.83
N GLU A 55 13.26 -8.97 25.86
CA GLU A 55 13.76 -7.65 26.27
C GLU A 55 15.22 -7.70 26.73
N LYS A 56 15.66 -8.81 27.33
CA LYS A 56 17.07 -9.06 27.71
C LYS A 56 17.97 -9.45 26.52
N GLY A 57 17.42 -9.53 25.31
CA GLY A 57 18.17 -9.81 24.08
C GLY A 57 18.22 -11.28 23.68
N GLU A 58 17.40 -12.15 24.27
CA GLU A 58 17.26 -13.52 23.76
C GLU A 58 16.64 -13.51 22.36
N VAL A 59 17.14 -14.41 21.51
CA VAL A 59 16.69 -14.54 20.12
C VAL A 59 15.38 -15.31 20.09
N LEU A 60 14.40 -14.83 19.31
CA LEU A 60 13.05 -15.41 19.26
C LEU A 60 13.05 -16.90 18.92
N GLU A 61 13.94 -17.32 18.03
CA GLU A 61 14.10 -18.71 17.61
C GLU A 61 14.51 -19.65 18.74
N ASN A 62 15.19 -19.14 19.78
CA ASN A 62 15.56 -19.95 20.95
C ASN A 62 14.33 -20.31 21.80
N LEU A 63 13.27 -19.49 21.73
CA LEU A 63 12.03 -19.71 22.46
C LEU A 63 11.10 -20.72 21.78
N ILE A 64 11.37 -21.13 20.53
CA ILE A 64 10.50 -22.03 19.77
C ILE A 64 10.09 -23.27 20.59
N PRO A 65 11.01 -24.03 21.23
CA PRO A 65 10.63 -25.25 21.90
C PRO A 65 9.67 -25.01 23.08
N GLU A 66 10.01 -24.04 23.93
CA GLU A 66 9.24 -23.71 25.13
C GLU A 66 7.89 -23.05 24.77
N ALA A 67 7.90 -22.10 23.85
CA ALA A 67 6.69 -21.41 23.39
C ALA A 67 5.71 -22.39 22.73
N PHE A 68 6.19 -23.33 21.92
CA PHE A 68 5.32 -24.32 21.27
C PHE A 68 4.77 -25.33 22.28
N ALA A 69 5.54 -25.71 23.29
CA ALA A 69 5.06 -26.55 24.39
C ALA A 69 3.95 -25.84 25.19
N VAL A 70 4.12 -24.55 25.49
CA VAL A 70 3.10 -23.72 26.17
C VAL A 70 1.81 -23.64 25.36
N VAL A 71 1.89 -23.34 24.06
CA VAL A 71 0.71 -23.26 23.18
C VAL A 71 0.01 -24.61 23.05
N ARG A 72 0.77 -25.70 22.94
CA ARG A 72 0.21 -27.05 22.88
C ARG A 72 -0.58 -27.36 24.15
N GLU A 73 0.00 -27.11 25.32
CA GLU A 73 -0.66 -27.39 26.60
C GLU A 73 -1.90 -26.51 26.78
N ALA A 74 -1.81 -25.22 26.43
CA ALA A 74 -2.97 -24.33 26.43
C ALA A 74 -4.08 -24.81 25.49
N SER A 75 -3.75 -25.29 24.29
CA SER A 75 -4.72 -25.87 23.36
C SER A 75 -5.39 -27.13 23.92
N LYS A 76 -4.64 -27.98 24.63
CA LYS A 76 -5.20 -29.16 25.30
C LYS A 76 -6.18 -28.77 26.40
N ARG A 77 -5.89 -27.72 27.17
CA ARG A 77 -6.79 -27.20 28.24
C ARG A 77 -8.03 -26.51 27.70
N VAL A 78 -7.86 -25.63 26.72
CA VAL A 78 -8.93 -24.78 26.19
C VAL A 78 -9.82 -25.54 25.21
N PHE A 79 -9.22 -26.35 24.33
CA PHE A 79 -9.96 -27.02 23.25
C PHE A 79 -10.03 -28.53 23.38
N GLY A 80 -9.33 -29.15 24.34
CA GLY A 80 -9.19 -30.61 24.38
C GLY A 80 -8.34 -31.17 23.22
N MET A 81 -7.62 -30.31 22.50
CA MET A 81 -6.87 -30.68 21.30
C MET A 81 -5.36 -30.57 21.55
N ARG A 82 -4.67 -31.71 21.57
CA ARG A 82 -3.20 -31.75 21.63
C ARG A 82 -2.62 -31.67 20.23
N HIS A 83 -1.69 -30.73 19.99
CA HIS A 83 -1.01 -30.65 18.69
C HIS A 83 -0.24 -31.93 18.34
N PHE A 84 -0.45 -32.44 17.13
CA PHE A 84 0.35 -33.51 16.55
C PHE A 84 1.75 -33.03 16.16
N ASP A 85 2.69 -33.97 16.04
CA ASP A 85 4.08 -33.67 15.65
C ASP A 85 4.16 -32.98 14.27
N VAL A 86 3.28 -33.35 13.33
CA VAL A 86 3.21 -32.71 12.01
C VAL A 86 2.78 -31.25 12.08
N GLN A 87 1.97 -30.89 13.07
CA GLN A 87 1.53 -29.51 13.31
C GLN A 87 2.67 -28.69 13.92
N LEU A 88 3.46 -29.27 14.83
CA LEU A 88 4.69 -28.62 15.32
C LEU A 88 5.69 -28.36 14.18
N LEU A 89 5.85 -29.33 13.26
CA LEU A 89 6.67 -29.15 12.07
C LEU A 89 6.12 -28.00 11.21
N GLY A 90 4.81 -27.98 10.94
CA GLY A 90 4.15 -26.91 10.21
C GLY A 90 4.38 -25.53 10.84
N GLY A 91 4.22 -25.42 12.16
CA GLY A 91 4.45 -24.17 12.89
C GLY A 91 5.90 -23.66 12.76
N MET A 92 6.89 -24.55 12.83
CA MET A 92 8.30 -24.18 12.63
C MET A 92 8.58 -23.74 11.18
N VAL A 93 7.98 -24.42 10.20
CA VAL A 93 8.11 -24.05 8.78
C VAL A 93 7.53 -22.65 8.53
N LEU A 94 6.37 -22.34 9.09
CA LEU A 94 5.74 -21.02 8.99
C LEU A 94 6.56 -19.93 9.67
N ASN A 95 7.24 -20.24 10.79
CA ASN A 95 8.15 -19.31 11.44
C ASN A 95 9.41 -19.02 10.58
N GLU A 96 9.93 -20.02 9.87
CA GLU A 96 11.07 -19.86 8.94
C GLU A 96 10.72 -19.16 7.61
N ARG A 97 9.54 -18.52 7.51
CA ARG A 97 9.04 -17.85 6.29
C ARG A 97 8.96 -18.78 5.08
N CYS A 98 8.65 -20.05 5.34
CA CYS A 98 8.44 -21.07 4.33
C CYS A 98 6.95 -21.44 4.21
N ILE A 99 6.58 -22.12 3.14
CA ILE A 99 5.22 -22.63 2.93
C ILE A 99 5.10 -24.01 3.60
N ALA A 100 4.12 -24.17 4.50
CA ALA A 100 3.77 -25.44 5.09
C ALA A 100 2.65 -26.11 4.27
N GLU A 101 3.01 -27.07 3.42
CA GLU A 101 2.04 -27.88 2.69
C GLU A 101 1.45 -28.95 3.61
N MET A 102 0.17 -28.80 3.96
CA MET A 102 -0.56 -29.71 4.85
C MET A 102 -1.89 -30.07 4.21
N ARG A 103 -2.29 -31.34 4.30
CA ARG A 103 -3.58 -31.80 3.76
C ARG A 103 -4.73 -31.19 4.57
N THR A 104 -5.86 -30.99 3.91
CA THR A 104 -7.11 -30.61 4.59
C THR A 104 -7.44 -31.65 5.66
N GLY A 105 -7.80 -31.20 6.85
CA GLY A 105 -8.05 -32.06 8.01
C GLY A 105 -6.85 -32.25 8.95
N GLU A 106 -5.62 -31.90 8.53
CA GLU A 106 -4.42 -31.95 9.40
C GLU A 106 -4.39 -30.82 10.46
N GLY A 107 -5.42 -29.97 10.51
CA GLY A 107 -5.54 -28.87 11.47
C GLY A 107 -4.64 -27.67 11.15
N LYS A 108 -4.76 -27.12 9.92
CA LYS A 108 -4.05 -25.88 9.51
C LYS A 108 -4.29 -24.72 10.48
N THR A 109 -5.56 -24.47 10.83
CA THR A 109 -5.96 -23.40 11.77
C THR A 109 -5.30 -23.56 13.14
N LEU A 110 -5.30 -24.79 13.69
CA LEU A 110 -4.66 -25.07 14.97
C LEU A 110 -3.13 -24.95 14.87
N THR A 111 -2.54 -25.36 13.75
CA THR A 111 -1.11 -25.22 13.47
C THR A 111 -0.67 -23.76 13.44
N ALA A 112 -1.49 -22.88 12.85
CA ALA A 112 -1.21 -21.45 12.73
C ALA A 112 -1.11 -20.73 14.09
N THR A 113 -1.70 -21.29 15.15
CA THR A 113 -1.61 -20.71 16.51
C THR A 113 -0.18 -20.67 17.05
N LEU A 114 0.66 -21.66 16.68
CA LEU A 114 2.05 -21.79 17.14
C LEU A 114 2.93 -20.61 16.68
N PRO A 115 3.10 -20.34 15.36
CA PRO A 115 3.88 -19.20 14.90
C PRO A 115 3.20 -17.86 15.20
N ALA A 116 1.86 -17.80 15.26
CA ALA A 116 1.15 -16.58 15.63
C ALA A 116 1.48 -16.17 17.08
N TYR A 117 1.39 -17.10 18.03
CA TYR A 117 1.79 -16.88 19.42
C TYR A 117 3.25 -16.42 19.50
N LEU A 118 4.17 -17.19 18.93
CA LEU A 118 5.60 -16.91 19.01
C LEU A 118 5.93 -15.50 18.47
N ASN A 119 5.46 -15.15 17.28
CA ASN A 119 5.76 -13.85 16.67
C ASN A 119 5.06 -12.69 17.38
N ALA A 120 3.91 -12.95 18.00
CA ALA A 120 3.18 -11.97 18.80
C ALA A 120 3.89 -11.59 20.11
N LEU A 121 4.78 -12.44 20.64
CA LEU A 121 5.60 -12.12 21.82
C LEU A 121 6.47 -10.88 21.63
N THR A 122 6.78 -10.50 20.38
CA THR A 122 7.54 -9.28 20.07
C THR A 122 6.76 -7.98 20.30
N GLY A 123 5.43 -8.03 20.49
CA GLY A 123 4.56 -6.86 20.61
C GLY A 123 4.40 -6.04 19.33
N LYS A 124 4.98 -6.51 18.20
CA LYS A 124 4.93 -5.81 16.90
C LYS A 124 3.75 -6.23 16.03
N GLY A 125 3.05 -7.30 16.43
CA GLY A 125 1.88 -7.78 15.73
C GLY A 125 2.07 -8.96 14.79
N VAL A 126 0.97 -9.68 14.61
CA VAL A 126 0.81 -10.72 13.59
C VAL A 126 -0.47 -10.47 12.81
N HIS A 127 -0.39 -10.45 11.48
CA HIS A 127 -1.56 -10.41 10.61
C HIS A 127 -1.86 -11.83 10.09
N VAL A 128 -2.96 -12.42 10.53
CA VAL A 128 -3.47 -13.66 9.93
C VAL A 128 -4.42 -13.27 8.81
N VAL A 129 -4.10 -13.74 7.60
CA VAL A 129 -4.81 -13.41 6.36
C VAL A 129 -5.59 -14.63 5.91
N THR A 130 -6.91 -14.46 5.75
CA THR A 130 -7.80 -15.48 5.20
C THR A 130 -8.41 -15.02 3.88
N VAL A 131 -9.09 -15.92 3.18
CA VAL A 131 -9.72 -15.64 1.87
C VAL A 131 -11.03 -14.83 1.98
N ASN A 132 -11.70 -14.82 3.14
CA ASN A 132 -12.94 -14.06 3.31
C ASN A 132 -13.19 -13.68 4.78
N ASP A 133 -14.06 -12.68 4.96
CA ASP A 133 -14.36 -12.07 6.25
C ASP A 133 -14.99 -13.07 7.23
N TYR A 134 -15.82 -13.99 6.74
CA TYR A 134 -16.43 -15.03 7.58
C TYR A 134 -15.36 -15.94 8.20
N LEU A 135 -14.40 -16.41 7.42
CA LEU A 135 -13.30 -17.24 7.91
C LEU A 135 -12.38 -16.44 8.84
N ALA A 136 -12.10 -15.18 8.53
CA ALA A 136 -11.31 -14.30 9.40
C ALA A 136 -11.99 -14.18 10.78
N GLN A 137 -13.28 -13.86 10.81
CA GLN A 137 -14.04 -13.71 12.04
C GLN A 137 -14.17 -15.03 12.80
N ARG A 138 -14.56 -16.11 12.11
CA ARG A 138 -14.69 -17.44 12.71
C ARG A 138 -13.38 -17.89 13.35
N ASP A 139 -12.26 -17.78 12.64
CA ASP A 139 -10.98 -18.28 13.14
C ASP A 139 -10.39 -17.37 14.23
N ALA A 140 -10.67 -16.07 14.18
CA ALA A 140 -10.35 -15.17 15.27
C ALA A 140 -11.11 -15.54 16.54
N GLU A 141 -12.43 -15.70 16.45
CA GLU A 141 -13.26 -16.05 17.62
C GLU A 141 -12.98 -17.46 18.13
N ASN A 142 -12.71 -18.42 17.25
CA ASN A 142 -12.33 -19.77 17.66
C ASN A 142 -10.99 -19.79 18.40
N ASN A 143 -10.00 -19.00 17.96
CA ASN A 143 -8.68 -18.96 18.60
C ASN A 143 -8.58 -17.93 19.74
N ARG A 144 -9.56 -17.03 19.88
CA ARG A 144 -9.60 -16.01 20.93
C ARG A 144 -9.45 -16.62 22.34
N PRO A 145 -10.20 -17.68 22.73
CA PRO A 145 -10.03 -18.30 24.04
C PRO A 145 -8.59 -18.78 24.31
N LEU A 146 -7.90 -19.33 23.30
CA LEU A 146 -6.53 -19.80 23.43
C LEU A 146 -5.55 -18.64 23.65
N PHE A 147 -5.63 -17.60 22.82
CA PHE A 147 -4.72 -16.47 22.91
C PHE A 147 -4.98 -15.63 24.17
N GLU A 148 -6.23 -15.40 24.54
CA GLU A 148 -6.59 -14.67 25.76
C GLU A 148 -6.25 -15.46 27.03
N PHE A 149 -6.38 -16.80 27.00
CA PHE A 149 -5.87 -17.67 28.07
C PHE A 149 -4.36 -17.44 28.29
N LEU A 150 -3.60 -17.32 27.21
CA LEU A 150 -2.16 -17.00 27.25
C LEU A 150 -1.86 -15.50 27.40
N GLY A 151 -2.87 -14.64 27.60
CA GLY A 151 -2.69 -13.21 27.84
C GLY A 151 -2.35 -12.36 26.61
N LEU A 152 -2.69 -12.83 25.41
CA LEU A 152 -2.57 -12.08 24.16
C LEU A 152 -3.94 -11.55 23.70
N THR A 153 -3.91 -10.42 23.02
CA THR A 153 -5.11 -9.78 22.48
C THR A 153 -5.36 -10.18 21.03
N VAL A 154 -6.64 -10.39 20.68
CA VAL A 154 -7.07 -10.76 19.31
C VAL A 154 -7.98 -9.69 18.72
N GLY A 155 -7.55 -9.09 17.62
CA GLY A 155 -8.29 -8.11 16.84
C GLY A 155 -8.86 -8.71 15.55
N ILE A 156 -9.99 -8.19 15.09
CA ILE A 156 -10.63 -8.59 13.84
C ILE A 156 -10.81 -7.35 12.98
N ASN A 157 -10.30 -7.40 11.75
CA ASN A 157 -10.41 -6.33 10.79
C ASN A 157 -11.43 -6.69 9.70
N LEU A 158 -12.58 -6.03 9.73
CA LEU A 158 -13.70 -6.24 8.81
C LEU A 158 -13.96 -4.99 7.96
N PRO A 159 -14.55 -5.16 6.76
CA PRO A 159 -14.99 -4.04 5.93
C PRO A 159 -16.02 -3.16 6.66
N GLY A 160 -15.92 -1.84 6.45
CA GLY A 160 -16.86 -0.88 7.02
C GLY A 160 -16.63 -0.51 8.49
N MET A 161 -15.66 -1.12 9.17
CA MET A 161 -15.28 -0.71 10.52
C MET A 161 -14.79 0.75 10.54
N PRO A 162 -15.18 1.55 11.56
CA PRO A 162 -14.69 2.91 11.70
C PRO A 162 -13.19 2.91 12.03
N ALA A 163 -12.47 3.95 11.61
CA ALA A 163 -11.01 4.04 11.77
C ALA A 163 -10.51 3.82 13.22
N PRO A 164 -11.19 4.32 14.28
CA PRO A 164 -10.81 3.99 15.66
C PRO A 164 -10.88 2.50 15.99
N ALA A 165 -11.95 1.80 15.57
CA ALA A 165 -12.07 0.36 15.79
C ALA A 165 -11.03 -0.44 14.99
N LYS A 166 -10.67 0.02 13.78
CA LYS A 166 -9.55 -0.56 13.03
C LYS A 166 -8.22 -0.37 13.76
N ARG A 167 -7.96 0.81 14.31
CA ARG A 167 -6.76 1.07 15.13
C ARG A 167 -6.68 0.10 16.32
N GLU A 168 -7.78 -0.14 17.01
CA GLU A 168 -7.85 -1.12 18.10
C GLU A 168 -7.56 -2.55 17.60
N ALA A 169 -8.16 -2.95 16.48
CA ALA A 169 -7.91 -4.26 15.88
C ALA A 169 -6.44 -4.47 15.46
N TYR A 170 -5.80 -3.43 14.89
CA TYR A 170 -4.38 -3.46 14.54
C TYR A 170 -3.45 -3.31 15.75
N ALA A 171 -3.91 -2.75 16.87
CA ALA A 171 -3.13 -2.64 18.10
C ALA A 171 -3.03 -3.98 18.85
N ALA A 172 -3.99 -4.88 18.65
CA ALA A 172 -3.99 -6.23 19.23
C ALA A 172 -2.71 -7.00 18.88
N ASP A 173 -2.34 -7.99 19.67
CA ASP A 173 -1.14 -8.82 19.42
C ASP A 173 -1.27 -9.62 18.11
N ILE A 174 -2.49 -10.10 17.83
CA ILE A 174 -2.83 -10.85 16.63
C ILE A 174 -4.06 -10.23 15.99
N THR A 175 -3.98 -9.91 14.71
CA THR A 175 -5.08 -9.34 13.93
C THR A 175 -5.48 -10.33 12.84
N TYR A 176 -6.77 -10.65 12.73
CA TYR A 176 -7.34 -11.43 11.63
C TYR A 176 -8.02 -10.51 10.63
N GLY A 177 -7.92 -10.84 9.34
CA GLY A 177 -8.58 -10.08 8.27
C GLY A 177 -8.32 -10.69 6.90
N THR A 178 -8.84 -10.04 5.87
CA THR A 178 -8.61 -10.45 4.48
C THR A 178 -7.48 -9.66 3.83
N ASN A 179 -6.88 -10.24 2.79
CA ASN A 179 -5.86 -9.57 1.98
C ASN A 179 -6.34 -8.21 1.43
N ASN A 180 -7.61 -8.15 1.00
CA ASN A 180 -8.24 -6.93 0.49
C ASN A 180 -8.31 -5.85 1.57
N GLU A 181 -8.77 -6.19 2.77
CA GLU A 181 -8.91 -5.18 3.84
C GLU A 181 -7.55 -4.66 4.31
N TYR A 182 -6.56 -5.56 4.52
CA TYR A 182 -5.18 -5.15 4.81
C TYR A 182 -4.59 -4.26 3.72
N GLY A 183 -4.83 -4.60 2.45
CA GLY A 183 -4.30 -3.83 1.33
C GLY A 183 -4.96 -2.46 1.19
N PHE A 184 -6.29 -2.37 1.34
CA PHE A 184 -7.00 -1.08 1.29
C PHE A 184 -6.71 -0.20 2.50
N ASP A 185 -6.57 -0.76 3.70
CA ASP A 185 -6.12 0.00 4.87
C ASP A 185 -4.72 0.56 4.67
N TYR A 186 -3.79 -0.23 4.12
CA TYR A 186 -2.46 0.25 3.78
C TYR A 186 -2.50 1.39 2.75
N LEU A 187 -3.35 1.28 1.72
CA LEU A 187 -3.52 2.35 0.73
C LEU A 187 -4.12 3.63 1.35
N ARG A 188 -5.14 3.48 2.23
CA ARG A 188 -5.76 4.60 2.97
C ARG A 188 -4.76 5.29 3.90
N ASP A 189 -3.91 4.53 4.61
CA ASP A 189 -2.87 5.06 5.49
C ASP A 189 -1.81 5.88 4.74
N ASN A 190 -1.57 5.57 3.47
CA ASN A 190 -0.69 6.34 2.57
C ASN A 190 -1.37 7.58 1.96
N MET A 191 -2.67 7.73 2.16
CA MET A 191 -3.45 8.92 1.79
C MET A 191 -3.81 9.80 2.99
N ALA A 192 -3.57 9.33 4.22
CA ALA A 192 -3.79 10.08 5.45
C ALA A 192 -2.91 11.35 5.49
N PHE A 193 -3.49 12.44 6.00
CA PHE A 193 -2.79 13.73 6.09
C PHE A 193 -1.85 13.78 7.30
N SER A 194 -2.15 13.00 8.33
CA SER A 194 -1.41 12.94 9.58
C SER A 194 -1.08 11.49 9.97
N PRO A 195 0.03 11.22 10.70
CA PRO A 195 0.34 9.88 11.20
C PRO A 195 -0.76 9.30 12.12
N GLU A 196 -1.48 10.15 12.85
CA GLU A 196 -2.50 9.77 13.83
C GLU A 196 -3.79 9.25 13.18
N GLU A 197 -4.03 9.63 11.91
CA GLU A 197 -5.13 9.13 11.10
C GLU A 197 -4.92 7.69 10.61
N ARG A 198 -3.68 7.17 10.66
CA ARG A 198 -3.36 5.82 10.19
C ARG A 198 -3.99 4.76 11.09
N VAL A 199 -4.42 3.67 10.47
CA VAL A 199 -5.01 2.53 11.19
C VAL A 199 -4.02 1.39 11.42
N GLN A 200 -3.08 1.17 10.50
CA GLN A 200 -2.07 0.12 10.62
C GLN A 200 -0.87 0.56 11.45
N ARG A 201 -0.25 -0.43 12.09
CA ARG A 201 1.10 -0.33 12.65
C ARG A 201 2.16 -0.77 11.64
N LYS A 202 3.43 -0.72 12.05
CA LYS A 202 4.54 -1.25 11.26
C LYS A 202 4.32 -2.74 10.93
N LEU A 203 4.40 -3.10 9.66
CA LEU A 203 4.27 -4.47 9.19
C LEU A 203 5.40 -5.35 9.77
N HIS A 204 5.03 -6.46 10.40
CA HIS A 204 5.96 -7.33 11.12
C HIS A 204 5.94 -8.78 10.59
N TYR A 205 4.84 -9.50 10.79
CA TYR A 205 4.67 -10.88 10.34
C TYR A 205 3.25 -11.08 9.79
N ALA A 206 3.14 -11.82 8.69
CA ALA A 206 1.87 -12.16 8.07
C ALA A 206 1.80 -13.67 7.82
N LEU A 207 0.75 -14.30 8.31
CA LEU A 207 0.43 -15.70 8.08
C LEU A 207 -0.71 -15.76 7.08
N VAL A 208 -0.42 -16.24 5.87
CA VAL A 208 -1.40 -16.30 4.78
C VAL A 208 -1.95 -17.71 4.70
N ASP A 209 -3.23 -17.87 5.03
CA ASP A 209 -3.96 -19.11 4.78
C ASP A 209 -4.42 -19.17 3.31
N GLU A 210 -4.49 -20.38 2.76
CA GLU A 210 -4.76 -20.64 1.33
C GLU A 210 -3.91 -19.74 0.40
N VAL A 211 -2.60 -19.87 0.56
CA VAL A 211 -1.57 -19.05 -0.12
C VAL A 211 -1.66 -19.09 -1.64
N ASP A 212 -2.13 -20.19 -2.21
CA ASP A 212 -2.35 -20.34 -3.65
C ASP A 212 -3.47 -19.40 -4.14
N SER A 213 -4.59 -19.37 -3.44
CA SER A 213 -5.73 -18.50 -3.75
C SER A 213 -5.31 -17.03 -3.68
N ILE A 214 -4.60 -16.63 -2.62
CA ILE A 214 -4.27 -15.22 -2.38
C ILE A 214 -3.07 -14.75 -3.22
N LEU A 215 -1.95 -15.48 -3.21
CA LEU A 215 -0.71 -15.02 -3.84
C LEU A 215 -0.58 -15.40 -5.32
N ILE A 216 -1.44 -16.28 -5.83
CA ILE A 216 -1.46 -16.65 -7.26
C ILE A 216 -2.73 -16.15 -7.94
N ASP A 217 -3.91 -16.56 -7.48
CA ASP A 217 -5.15 -16.28 -8.20
C ASP A 217 -5.59 -14.82 -8.06
N GLU A 218 -5.58 -14.27 -6.85
CA GLU A 218 -5.99 -12.89 -6.57
C GLU A 218 -4.92 -11.85 -6.92
N ALA A 219 -3.64 -12.23 -6.88
CA ALA A 219 -2.51 -11.35 -7.20
C ALA A 219 -2.53 -10.78 -8.64
N ARG A 220 -3.41 -11.31 -9.51
CA ARG A 220 -3.62 -10.80 -10.87
C ARG A 220 -4.32 -9.44 -10.92
N THR A 221 -5.08 -9.09 -9.89
CA THR A 221 -5.86 -7.85 -9.86
C THR A 221 -5.29 -6.88 -8.83
N PRO A 222 -4.86 -5.67 -9.22
CA PRO A 222 -4.37 -4.68 -8.26
C PRO A 222 -5.52 -4.08 -7.45
N LEU A 223 -5.22 -3.71 -6.20
CA LEU A 223 -6.11 -2.91 -5.37
C LEU A 223 -6.06 -1.44 -5.79
N ILE A 224 -7.21 -0.84 -6.07
CA ILE A 224 -7.30 0.53 -6.60
C ILE A 224 -8.33 1.32 -5.80
N ILE A 225 -7.89 2.44 -5.20
CA ILE A 225 -8.78 3.49 -4.69
C ILE A 225 -9.04 4.47 -5.84
N SER A 226 -10.29 4.62 -6.24
CA SER A 226 -10.73 5.61 -7.23
C SER A 226 -11.66 6.62 -6.58
N GLY A 227 -11.41 7.90 -6.82
CA GLY A 227 -12.27 9.00 -6.37
C GLY A 227 -12.89 9.75 -7.54
N PRO A 228 -14.03 10.45 -7.33
CA PRO A 228 -14.53 11.40 -8.30
C PRO A 228 -13.43 12.45 -8.56
N ALA A 229 -13.19 12.77 -9.82
CA ALA A 229 -12.40 13.95 -10.12
C ALA A 229 -13.28 15.16 -9.83
N GLU A 230 -12.84 16.08 -8.97
CA GLU A 230 -13.50 17.38 -8.81
C GLU A 230 -13.75 17.99 -10.20
N ASP A 231 -15.00 18.41 -10.43
CA ASP A 231 -15.42 18.91 -11.73
C ASP A 231 -14.95 20.35 -11.93
N SER A 232 -13.65 20.53 -12.13
CA SER A 232 -13.05 21.84 -12.45
C SER A 232 -13.32 22.25 -13.92
N SER A 233 -14.27 21.62 -14.62
CA SER A 233 -14.51 21.85 -16.04
C SER A 233 -15.08 23.24 -16.34
N GLU A 234 -15.88 23.79 -15.43
CA GLU A 234 -16.40 25.16 -15.48
C GLU A 234 -15.26 26.19 -15.41
N MET A 235 -14.35 26.02 -14.44
CA MET A 235 -13.21 26.91 -14.23
C MET A 235 -12.28 26.97 -15.44
N TYR A 236 -11.96 25.82 -16.02
CA TYR A 236 -11.17 25.78 -17.26
C TYR A 236 -11.85 26.54 -18.42
N LYS A 237 -13.19 26.52 -18.53
CA LYS A 237 -13.90 27.26 -19.58
C LYS A 237 -13.81 28.77 -19.35
N ARG A 238 -13.99 29.22 -18.11
CA ARG A 238 -13.96 30.65 -17.75
C ARG A 238 -12.55 31.22 -17.96
N VAL A 239 -11.53 30.57 -17.40
CA VAL A 239 -10.12 30.97 -17.56
C VAL A 239 -9.70 30.98 -19.03
N ASN A 240 -10.13 30.02 -19.84
CA ASN A 240 -9.80 29.98 -21.26
C ASN A 240 -10.31 31.18 -22.08
N LYS A 241 -11.34 31.90 -21.61
CA LYS A 241 -11.81 33.14 -22.25
C LYS A 241 -10.90 34.33 -21.96
N ILE A 242 -10.16 34.28 -20.86
CA ILE A 242 -9.28 35.36 -20.41
C ILE A 242 -7.98 35.34 -21.21
N ILE A 243 -7.36 34.17 -21.38
CA ILE A 243 -6.04 34.00 -22.00
C ILE A 243 -5.83 34.74 -23.34
N PRO A 244 -6.80 34.78 -24.28
CA PRO A 244 -6.63 35.50 -25.55
C PRO A 244 -6.42 37.02 -25.44
N HIS A 245 -6.70 37.63 -24.28
CA HIS A 245 -6.44 39.06 -24.03
C HIS A 245 -4.98 39.33 -23.66
N LEU A 246 -4.19 38.28 -23.41
CA LEU A 246 -2.78 38.39 -23.06
C LEU A 246 -1.93 38.49 -24.33
N ILE A 247 -0.90 39.34 -24.28
CA ILE A 247 -0.04 39.65 -25.41
C ILE A 247 1.30 38.98 -25.14
N ARG A 248 1.80 38.22 -26.11
CA ARG A 248 3.13 37.58 -26.02
C ARG A 248 4.22 38.63 -26.24
N GLN A 249 5.25 38.63 -25.40
CA GLN A 249 6.51 39.33 -25.67
C GLN A 249 7.63 38.36 -26.06
N GLU A 250 8.66 38.90 -26.69
CA GLU A 250 9.76 38.11 -27.26
C GLU A 250 10.66 37.46 -26.20
N LYS A 251 10.99 38.19 -25.14
CA LYS A 251 11.88 37.74 -24.06
C LYS A 251 11.25 37.97 -22.70
N GLU A 252 11.71 37.24 -21.71
CA GLU A 252 11.34 37.50 -20.31
C GLU A 252 11.92 38.83 -19.85
N ASP A 253 11.23 39.49 -18.92
CA ASP A 253 11.71 40.74 -18.33
C ASP A 253 13.02 40.49 -17.57
N SER A 254 13.99 41.37 -17.75
CA SER A 254 15.31 41.33 -17.12
C SER A 254 15.84 42.75 -16.95
N GLU A 255 16.96 42.93 -16.23
CA GLU A 255 17.60 44.24 -16.08
C GLU A 255 17.95 44.94 -17.41
N THR A 256 18.07 44.17 -18.50
CA THR A 256 18.49 44.65 -19.82
C THR A 256 17.37 44.68 -20.87
N PHE A 257 16.20 44.12 -20.54
CA PHE A 257 15.06 44.05 -21.45
C PHE A 257 13.76 44.11 -20.65
N GLN A 258 12.94 45.11 -20.93
CA GLN A 258 11.61 45.23 -20.34
C GLN A 258 10.60 45.40 -21.47
N GLY A 259 9.73 44.41 -21.62
CA GLY A 259 8.74 44.38 -22.69
C GLY A 259 7.44 45.11 -22.32
N GLU A 260 6.51 45.14 -23.27
CA GLU A 260 5.12 45.56 -23.04
C GLU A 260 4.12 44.39 -23.01
N GLY A 261 4.61 43.16 -23.15
CA GLY A 261 3.76 41.98 -23.15
C GLY A 261 3.36 41.49 -21.76
N HIS A 262 2.46 40.52 -21.77
CA HIS A 262 1.86 39.91 -20.60
C HIS A 262 2.51 38.54 -20.28
N PHE A 263 3.19 37.91 -21.24
CA PHE A 263 3.90 36.66 -21.01
C PHE A 263 5.02 36.43 -22.04
N SER A 264 6.03 35.65 -21.65
CA SER A 264 7.09 35.16 -22.53
C SER A 264 7.04 33.63 -22.62
N VAL A 265 7.59 33.07 -23.69
CA VAL A 265 7.60 31.62 -23.93
C VAL A 265 9.03 31.16 -24.13
N ASP A 266 9.47 30.23 -23.31
CA ASP A 266 10.71 29.50 -23.54
C ASP A 266 10.39 28.23 -24.34
N GLU A 267 10.66 28.28 -25.65
CA GLU A 267 10.41 27.18 -26.57
C GLU A 267 11.35 25.99 -26.32
N LYS A 268 12.56 26.23 -25.78
CA LYS A 268 13.52 25.15 -25.47
C LYS A 268 13.06 24.32 -24.29
N SER A 269 12.59 24.97 -23.22
CA SER A 269 12.09 24.28 -22.04
C SER A 269 10.58 23.96 -22.10
N ARG A 270 9.88 24.45 -23.13
CA ARG A 270 8.41 24.38 -23.28
C ARG A 270 7.70 24.93 -22.04
N GLN A 271 8.15 26.09 -21.58
CA GLN A 271 7.60 26.82 -20.45
C GLN A 271 7.02 28.16 -20.88
N VAL A 272 6.09 28.68 -20.08
CA VAL A 272 5.50 30.00 -20.28
C VAL A 272 5.60 30.76 -18.96
N ASN A 273 6.17 31.96 -19.01
CA ASN A 273 6.42 32.82 -17.86
C ASN A 273 5.51 34.05 -17.96
N LEU A 274 4.79 34.36 -16.88
CA LEU A 274 3.97 35.56 -16.80
C LEU A 274 4.85 36.75 -16.39
N THR A 275 4.63 37.90 -17.03
CA THR A 275 5.25 39.16 -16.60
C THR A 275 4.44 39.77 -15.45
N GLU A 276 5.00 40.73 -14.72
CA GLU A 276 4.25 41.46 -13.68
C GLU A 276 3.00 42.13 -14.25
N ARG A 277 3.11 42.72 -15.46
CA ARG A 277 1.97 43.32 -16.18
C ARG A 277 0.92 42.28 -16.54
N GLY A 278 1.35 41.10 -16.97
CA GLY A 278 0.45 40.00 -17.26
C GLY A 278 -0.26 39.47 -16.03
N LEU A 279 0.41 39.45 -14.88
CA LEU A 279 -0.20 39.08 -13.61
C LEU A 279 -1.31 40.06 -13.24
N VAL A 280 -1.04 41.36 -13.24
CA VAL A 280 -2.01 42.41 -12.92
C VAL A 280 -3.23 42.32 -13.85
N LEU A 281 -3.01 42.21 -15.16
CA LEU A 281 -4.09 42.10 -16.12
C LEU A 281 -4.93 40.83 -15.93
N ILE A 282 -4.30 39.70 -15.60
CA ILE A 282 -5.03 38.45 -15.31
C ILE A 282 -5.87 38.60 -14.04
N GLU A 283 -5.32 39.18 -12.98
CA GLU A 283 -6.04 39.44 -11.74
C GLU A 283 -7.26 40.33 -11.98
N GLU A 284 -7.10 41.43 -12.71
CA GLU A 284 -8.22 42.31 -13.12
C GLU A 284 -9.31 41.57 -13.91
N LEU A 285 -8.91 40.74 -14.88
CA LEU A 285 -9.84 39.98 -15.71
C LEU A 285 -10.54 38.86 -14.92
N LEU A 286 -9.85 38.23 -13.97
CA LEU A 286 -10.42 37.23 -13.07
C LEU A 286 -11.45 37.85 -12.12
N VAL A 287 -11.15 39.03 -11.58
CA VAL A 287 -12.09 39.81 -10.74
C VAL A 287 -13.30 40.23 -11.55
N LYS A 288 -13.10 40.78 -12.75
CA LYS A 288 -14.19 41.21 -13.64
C LYS A 288 -15.13 40.06 -14.04
N GLU A 289 -14.59 38.86 -14.24
CA GLU A 289 -15.38 37.68 -14.54
C GLU A 289 -16.04 37.08 -13.27
N GLY A 290 -15.78 37.60 -12.07
CA GLY A 290 -16.30 37.09 -10.80
C GLY A 290 -15.72 35.72 -10.42
N ILE A 291 -14.43 35.53 -10.70
CA ILE A 291 -13.68 34.29 -10.38
C ILE A 291 -12.82 34.48 -9.13
N MET A 292 -12.36 35.70 -8.88
CA MET A 292 -11.49 36.10 -7.77
C MET A 292 -12.07 37.37 -7.12
N ASP A 293 -11.91 37.53 -5.81
CA ASP A 293 -12.42 38.70 -5.10
C ASP A 293 -11.50 39.94 -5.26
N GLU A 294 -12.08 41.14 -5.12
CA GLU A 294 -11.32 42.39 -5.22
C GLU A 294 -10.24 42.49 -4.13
N GLY A 295 -8.99 42.75 -4.55
CA GLY A 295 -7.85 42.88 -3.63
C GLY A 295 -7.16 41.56 -3.28
N GLU A 296 -7.63 40.41 -3.80
CA GLU A 296 -6.89 39.16 -3.69
C GLU A 296 -5.79 39.05 -4.74
N SER A 297 -4.68 38.39 -4.37
CA SER A 297 -3.63 38.03 -5.32
C SER A 297 -3.77 36.58 -5.80
N LEU A 298 -3.42 36.35 -7.06
CA LEU A 298 -3.34 35.03 -7.68
C LEU A 298 -2.23 34.17 -7.06
N TYR A 299 -1.23 34.77 -6.42
CA TYR A 299 -0.16 34.06 -5.69
C TYR A 299 -0.52 33.69 -4.24
N SER A 300 -1.72 34.06 -3.77
CA SER A 300 -2.15 33.70 -2.43
C SER A 300 -2.30 32.16 -2.29
N PRO A 301 -2.07 31.59 -1.08
CA PRO A 301 -2.27 30.16 -0.85
C PRO A 301 -3.69 29.66 -1.17
N ALA A 302 -4.70 30.54 -1.06
CA ALA A 302 -6.07 30.23 -1.41
C ALA A 302 -6.26 30.01 -2.93
N ASN A 303 -5.45 30.67 -3.77
CA ASN A 303 -5.60 30.70 -5.22
C ASN A 303 -4.63 29.78 -5.98
N ILE A 304 -3.92 28.87 -5.29
CA ILE A 304 -2.97 27.92 -5.92
C ILE A 304 -3.61 27.11 -7.06
N MET A 305 -4.85 26.64 -6.86
CA MET A 305 -5.57 25.88 -7.89
C MET A 305 -5.97 26.76 -9.08
N LEU A 306 -6.32 28.02 -8.83
CA LEU A 306 -6.66 28.98 -9.88
C LEU A 306 -5.42 29.34 -10.71
N MET A 307 -4.27 29.58 -10.07
CA MET A 307 -2.99 29.80 -10.72
C MET A 307 -2.59 28.59 -11.59
N HIS A 308 -2.84 27.37 -11.11
CA HIS A 308 -2.63 26.17 -11.93
C HIS A 308 -3.54 26.15 -13.18
N HIS A 309 -4.81 26.58 -13.06
CA HIS A 309 -5.71 26.67 -14.21
C HIS A 309 -5.25 27.72 -15.25
N VAL A 310 -4.80 28.90 -14.78
CA VAL A 310 -4.29 29.98 -15.62
C VAL A 310 -3.04 29.54 -16.38
N THR A 311 -2.04 29.02 -15.67
CA THR A 311 -0.78 28.56 -16.28
C THR A 311 -1.01 27.40 -17.25
N ALA A 312 -1.90 26.44 -16.92
CA ALA A 312 -2.26 25.36 -17.83
C ALA A 312 -2.98 25.86 -19.10
N ALA A 313 -3.86 26.86 -18.97
CA ALA A 313 -4.53 27.49 -20.10
C ALA A 313 -3.58 28.30 -20.98
N LEU A 314 -2.70 29.08 -20.36
CA LEU A 314 -1.70 29.86 -21.09
C LEU A 314 -0.73 28.97 -21.88
N ARG A 315 -0.21 27.91 -21.25
CA ARG A 315 0.61 26.89 -21.92
C ARG A 315 -0.15 26.24 -23.09
N ALA A 316 -1.42 25.92 -22.88
CA ALA A 316 -2.27 25.34 -23.92
C ALA A 316 -2.42 26.24 -25.15
N HIS A 317 -2.50 27.57 -24.97
CA HIS A 317 -2.60 28.52 -26.08
C HIS A 317 -1.26 28.81 -26.75
N ALA A 318 -0.19 28.92 -25.96
CA ALA A 318 1.11 29.40 -26.42
C ALA A 318 2.02 28.28 -26.99
N LEU A 319 1.94 27.05 -26.46
CA LEU A 319 2.89 25.98 -26.77
C LEU A 319 2.32 24.84 -27.63
N PHE A 320 1.00 24.80 -27.84
CA PHE A 320 0.36 23.68 -28.53
C PHE A 320 -0.55 24.15 -29.66
N THR A 321 -0.17 23.78 -30.86
CA THR A 321 -0.84 24.18 -32.09
C THR A 321 -1.72 23.04 -32.59
N ARG A 322 -2.95 23.39 -32.95
CA ARG A 322 -3.91 22.45 -33.53
C ARG A 322 -3.41 22.03 -34.91
N ASP A 323 -3.60 20.77 -35.25
CA ASP A 323 -3.22 20.14 -36.51
C ASP A 323 -1.70 20.00 -36.71
N VAL A 324 -0.90 20.36 -35.69
CA VAL A 324 0.55 20.13 -35.61
C VAL A 324 0.88 19.26 -34.40
N ASP A 325 0.59 19.73 -33.19
CA ASP A 325 0.86 19.00 -31.94
C ASP A 325 -0.29 18.05 -31.55
N TYR A 326 -1.51 18.38 -31.97
CA TYR A 326 -2.70 17.58 -31.68
C TYR A 326 -3.82 17.81 -32.70
N ILE A 327 -4.68 16.82 -32.85
CA ILE A 327 -5.93 16.91 -33.61
C ILE A 327 -7.13 16.68 -32.69
N VAL A 328 -8.30 17.18 -33.10
CA VAL A 328 -9.56 16.90 -32.42
C VAL A 328 -10.44 16.04 -33.31
N LYS A 329 -10.70 14.80 -32.89
CA LYS A 329 -11.53 13.82 -33.62
C LYS A 329 -12.58 13.23 -32.67
N ASP A 330 -13.84 13.19 -33.10
CA ASP A 330 -14.97 12.68 -32.30
C ASP A 330 -15.10 13.33 -30.90
N GLY A 331 -14.72 14.60 -30.79
CA GLY A 331 -14.69 15.34 -29.54
C GLY A 331 -13.57 14.91 -28.58
N GLU A 332 -12.60 14.11 -29.02
CA GLU A 332 -11.39 13.74 -28.29
C GLU A 332 -10.15 14.42 -28.88
N VAL A 333 -9.20 14.76 -28.00
CA VAL A 333 -7.91 15.32 -28.40
C VAL A 333 -6.93 14.18 -28.54
N ILE A 334 -6.30 14.07 -29.70
CA ILE A 334 -5.33 13.04 -30.04
C ILE A 334 -4.01 13.74 -30.30
N ILE A 335 -2.97 13.34 -29.58
CA ILE A 335 -1.62 13.93 -29.73
C ILE A 335 -1.01 13.43 -31.03
N VAL A 336 -0.34 14.32 -31.75
CA VAL A 336 0.46 14.00 -32.93
C VAL A 336 1.92 13.99 -32.52
N ASP A 337 2.65 12.96 -32.91
CA ASP A 337 4.08 12.85 -32.66
C ASP A 337 4.85 13.81 -33.58
N GLU A 338 5.67 14.67 -33.00
CA GLU A 338 6.40 15.74 -33.71
C GLU A 338 7.43 15.22 -34.72
N HIS A 339 7.98 14.02 -34.49
CA HIS A 339 9.02 13.45 -35.36
C HIS A 339 8.44 12.59 -36.47
N THR A 340 7.32 11.91 -36.21
CA THR A 340 6.75 10.90 -37.12
C THR A 340 5.41 11.29 -37.74
N GLY A 341 4.76 12.35 -37.24
CA GLY A 341 3.42 12.78 -37.65
C GLY A 341 2.31 11.76 -37.31
N ARG A 342 2.63 10.70 -36.56
CA ARG A 342 1.66 9.64 -36.23
C ARG A 342 0.76 10.08 -35.08
N THR A 343 -0.50 9.65 -35.15
CA THR A 343 -1.48 9.89 -34.08
C THR A 343 -1.24 8.93 -32.92
N MET A 344 -1.12 9.47 -31.71
CA MET A 344 -0.90 8.70 -30.48
C MET A 344 -2.19 8.58 -29.69
N GLN A 345 -3.03 7.59 -30.04
CA GLN A 345 -4.28 7.32 -29.32
C GLN A 345 -4.00 6.83 -27.88
N GLY A 346 -4.77 7.33 -26.91
CA GLY A 346 -4.67 6.96 -25.50
C GLY A 346 -3.62 7.71 -24.67
N ARG A 347 -2.67 8.41 -25.30
CA ARG A 347 -1.70 9.26 -24.58
C ARG A 347 -2.30 10.62 -24.21
N ARG A 348 -1.85 11.18 -23.08
CA ARG A 348 -2.23 12.52 -22.58
C ARG A 348 -1.03 13.21 -21.95
N TRP A 349 -0.97 14.53 -22.05
CA TRP A 349 0.02 15.35 -21.34
C TRP A 349 -0.33 15.44 -19.85
N SER A 350 0.64 15.23 -18.96
CA SER A 350 0.43 15.14 -17.52
C SER A 350 0.09 16.48 -16.84
N MET A 351 0.48 17.60 -17.45
CA MET A 351 0.38 18.94 -16.85
C MET A 351 -0.47 19.93 -17.64
N VAL A 352 -1.02 19.53 -18.79
CA VAL A 352 -1.92 20.37 -19.58
C VAL A 352 -3.28 19.71 -19.62
N CYS A 353 -4.31 20.41 -19.15
CA CYS A 353 -5.67 19.89 -19.19
C CYS A 353 -6.08 19.72 -20.66
N THR A 354 -6.08 18.47 -21.12
CA THR A 354 -6.43 18.09 -22.51
C THR A 354 -7.85 18.55 -22.89
N ARG A 355 -8.67 18.97 -21.91
CA ARG A 355 -10.01 19.56 -22.13
C ARG A 355 -9.96 20.99 -22.69
N LEU A 356 -8.92 21.76 -22.40
CA LEU A 356 -8.74 23.13 -22.94
C LEU A 356 -8.57 23.12 -24.46
N TRP A 357 -7.86 22.11 -24.98
CA TRP A 357 -7.59 21.94 -26.41
C TRP A 357 -8.82 21.53 -27.24
N LYS A 358 -9.84 20.94 -26.60
CA LYS A 358 -11.10 20.57 -27.26
C LYS A 358 -11.91 21.78 -27.74
N ARG A 359 -11.60 23.01 -27.28
CA ARG A 359 -12.50 24.17 -27.43
C ARG A 359 -11.87 25.43 -28.01
N LYS A 360 -10.89 25.32 -28.92
CA LYS A 360 -10.68 26.39 -29.91
C LYS A 360 -11.94 26.66 -30.79
N LYS A 361 -12.99 25.83 -30.72
CA LYS A 361 -14.44 26.19 -30.67
C LYS A 361 -15.26 25.01 -30.07
N VAL A 362 -16.40 25.33 -29.45
CA VAL A 362 -17.20 24.57 -28.45
C VAL A 362 -17.55 23.09 -28.76
N CYS A 363 -17.35 22.16 -27.80
CA CYS A 363 -18.07 20.86 -27.74
C CYS A 363 -18.10 20.21 -26.32
N ARG A 364 -19.10 19.36 -26.02
CA ARG A 364 -19.48 18.82 -24.66
C ARG A 364 -18.49 17.79 -24.06
N SER A 365 -18.44 17.68 -22.72
CA SER A 365 -17.54 16.80 -21.96
C SER A 365 -18.27 15.69 -21.18
N ARG A 366 -17.65 14.50 -21.05
CA ARG A 366 -18.01 13.40 -20.14
C ARG A 366 -17.15 13.43 -18.86
N THR A 367 -17.77 13.15 -17.71
CA THR A 367 -17.14 13.02 -16.39
C THR A 367 -16.24 11.76 -16.33
N LYS A 368 -15.04 11.84 -15.72
CA LYS A 368 -14.11 10.70 -15.57
C LYS A 368 -13.47 10.70 -14.17
N THR A 369 -13.27 9.51 -13.62
CA THR A 369 -12.55 9.22 -12.36
C THR A 369 -11.04 9.34 -12.53
N LYS A 370 -10.33 9.84 -11.50
CA LYS A 370 -8.86 9.85 -11.44
C LYS A 370 -8.37 8.58 -10.75
N ARG A 371 -7.35 7.93 -11.34
CA ARG A 371 -6.60 6.83 -10.70
C ARG A 371 -5.36 7.40 -10.06
N TRP A 372 -5.15 7.10 -8.77
CA TRP A 372 -3.89 7.34 -8.10
C TRP A 372 -3.04 6.07 -8.22
N LEU A 373 -2.14 6.06 -9.20
CA LEU A 373 -1.09 5.04 -9.32
C LEU A 373 0.22 5.69 -8.93
N ARG A 374 0.76 5.32 -7.77
CA ARG A 374 2.13 5.68 -7.40
C ARG A 374 3.04 4.65 -8.06
N SER A 375 3.84 5.06 -9.05
CA SER A 375 4.90 4.19 -9.56
C SER A 375 5.96 4.00 -8.48
N PRO A 376 6.54 2.80 -8.34
CA PRO A 376 7.73 2.63 -7.52
C PRO A 376 8.89 3.30 -8.26
N SER A 377 9.28 4.49 -7.83
CA SER A 377 10.49 5.14 -8.33
C SER A 377 11.73 4.47 -7.73
N ARG A 378 12.60 4.01 -8.64
CA ARG A 378 14.00 3.56 -8.47
C ARG A 378 14.22 2.10 -8.05
N THR A 379 14.16 1.23 -9.05
CA THR A 379 15.04 0.08 -9.18
C THR A 379 16.48 0.59 -9.31
N THR A 380 17.21 0.66 -8.20
CA THR A 380 18.67 0.55 -8.25
C THR A 380 19.00 -0.92 -8.45
N SER A 381 19.34 -1.26 -9.68
CA SER A 381 20.13 -2.44 -9.99
C SER A 381 21.47 -2.33 -9.23
N VAL A 382 21.56 -2.99 -8.07
CA VAL A 382 22.85 -3.30 -7.45
C VAL A 382 22.94 -4.80 -7.29
N CYS A 383 23.96 -5.31 -7.96
CA CYS A 383 24.40 -6.68 -8.06
C CYS A 383 24.52 -7.36 -6.69
N MET A 384 24.17 -8.65 -6.64
CA MET A 384 24.65 -9.60 -5.64
C MET A 384 26.14 -9.38 -5.37
N LYS A 385 26.52 -9.16 -4.11
CA LYS A 385 27.74 -9.71 -3.51
C LYS A 385 27.78 -9.40 -2.02
N ASN A 386 27.84 -10.49 -1.25
CA ASN A 386 28.38 -10.64 0.10
C ASN A 386 27.93 -9.63 1.16
N TRP A 387 27.50 -10.15 2.31
CA TRP A 387 28.16 -9.86 3.58
C TRP A 387 27.78 -10.95 4.59
N ARG A 388 28.79 -11.77 4.91
CA ARG A 388 28.93 -12.41 6.21
C ARG A 388 29.46 -11.34 7.16
N GLY A 389 29.02 -11.38 8.41
CA GLY A 389 29.45 -10.51 9.49
C GLY A 389 28.40 -10.56 10.58
#